data_AF-A0A442SJI5-F1
#
_entry.id   AF-A0A442SJI5-F1
#
_cell.length_a   1.000
_cell.length_b   1.000
_cell.length_c   1.000
_cell.angle_alpha   90.00
_cell.angle_beta   90.00
_cell.angle_gamma   90.00
#
_symmetry.space_group_name_H-M   'P 1'
#
loop_
_entity.id
_entity.type
_entity.pdbx_description
1 polymer ?
#
loop_
_entity_poly.entity_id
_entity_poly.type
_entity_poly.pdbx_seq_one_letter_code
_entity_poly.pdbx_strand_id
1 'polypeptide(L)'
;MNTESAVVRLPDGVLLSAFSPVAYFDKHMDCVRVVTMDRSVTEHRVDGFLTLHKSNHRLDLDPEYVGFTIKGVRHLFASVGLDLNGVHRLADIIDRLVKHRPGSAMSTVLELVYRDFKENGDLEVDLAA
;
A
#
# COMPACT_ATOMS: atom_id res chain seq x y z
N MET A 1 3.48 -6.37 21.04
CA MET A 1 3.40 -5.21 21.95
C MET A 1 1.97 -4.71 21.84
N ASN A 2 1.16 -4.84 22.89
CA ASN A 2 -0.26 -4.46 22.85
C ASN A 2 -0.35 -2.93 22.89
N THR A 3 -0.53 -2.31 21.74
CA THR A 3 -0.81 -0.88 21.63
C THR A 3 -2.32 -0.71 21.84
N GLU A 4 -2.75 -0.41 23.06
CA GLU A 4 -4.10 0.12 23.28
C GLU A 4 -4.26 1.35 22.39
N SER A 5 -5.12 1.23 21.37
CA SER A 5 -5.36 2.29 20.41
C SER A 5 -6.03 3.44 21.16
N ALA A 6 -5.35 4.57 21.33
CA ALA A 6 -5.95 5.74 21.98
C ALA A 6 -7.16 6.19 21.15
N VAL A 7 -8.34 6.19 21.77
CA VAL A 7 -9.58 6.64 21.14
C VAL A 7 -9.93 8.02 21.69
N VAL A 8 -9.98 9.03 20.82
CA VAL A 8 -10.38 10.40 21.15
C VAL A 8 -11.85 10.60 20.78
N ARG A 9 -12.66 11.12 21.70
CA ARG A 9 -14.07 11.49 21.44
C ARG A 9 -14.14 12.93 20.92
N LEU A 10 -14.74 13.11 19.75
CA LEU A 10 -15.06 14.42 19.20
C LEU A 10 -16.42 14.94 19.75
N PRO A 11 -16.68 16.26 19.69
CA PRO A 11 -17.89 16.88 20.26
C PRO A 11 -19.22 16.38 19.69
N ASP A 12 -19.21 15.81 18.49
CA ASP A 12 -20.35 15.21 17.78
C ASP A 12 -20.55 13.72 18.08
N GLY A 13 -19.74 13.16 18.99
CA GLY A 13 -19.80 11.74 19.36
C GLY A 13 -18.97 10.82 18.45
N VAL A 14 -18.24 11.35 17.47
CA VAL A 14 -17.34 10.56 16.62
C VAL A 14 -16.12 10.10 17.44
N LEU A 15 -15.74 8.83 17.27
CA LEU A 15 -14.55 8.24 17.88
C LEU A 15 -13.40 8.25 16.89
N LEU A 16 -12.35 9.01 17.17
CA LEU A 16 -11.07 8.99 16.45
C LEU A 16 -10.18 7.92 17.07
N SER A 17 -9.84 6.88 16.31
CA SER A 17 -8.81 5.92 16.70
C SER A 17 -7.43 6.33 16.16
N ALA A 18 -6.37 5.75 16.72
CA ALA A 18 -5.06 5.79 16.09
C ALA A 18 -5.13 5.25 14.63
N PHE A 19 -4.34 5.85 13.75
CA PHE A 19 -4.21 5.39 12.37
C PHE A 19 -3.66 3.96 12.32
N SER A 20 -4.22 3.13 11.43
CA SER A 20 -3.71 1.81 11.11
C SER A 20 -3.31 1.78 9.63
N PRO A 21 -2.12 1.22 9.30
CA PRO A 21 -1.74 0.97 7.92
C PRO A 21 -2.82 0.18 7.18
N VAL A 22 -3.04 0.53 5.91
CA VAL A 22 -4.10 -0.06 5.09
C VAL A 22 -3.64 -0.21 3.65
N ALA A 23 -4.05 -1.32 3.04
CA ALA A 23 -4.01 -1.52 1.60
C ALA A 23 -5.43 -1.72 1.10
N TYR A 24 -5.83 -1.05 0.03
CA TYR A 24 -7.19 -1.17 -0.50
C TYR A 24 -7.22 -1.01 -2.01
N PHE A 25 -8.24 -1.60 -2.62
CA PHE A 25 -8.50 -1.49 -4.04
C PHE A 25 -9.47 -0.36 -4.34
N ASP A 26 -8.99 0.61 -5.12
CA ASP A 26 -9.79 1.67 -5.69
C ASP A 26 -10.28 1.24 -7.07
N LYS A 27 -11.50 0.69 -7.11
CA LYS A 27 -12.10 0.15 -8.34
C LYS A 27 -12.32 1.18 -9.43
N HIS A 28 -12.47 2.45 -9.08
CA HIS A 28 -12.74 3.53 -10.03
C HIS A 28 -11.45 3.99 -10.73
N MET A 29 -10.33 3.96 -10.00
CA MET A 29 -9.01 4.29 -10.51
C MET A 29 -8.21 3.08 -11.03
N ASP A 30 -8.76 1.87 -10.88
CA ASP A 30 -8.12 0.59 -11.21
C ASP A 30 -6.73 0.47 -10.56
N CYS A 31 -6.68 0.69 -9.25
CA CYS A 31 -5.42 0.69 -8.51
C CYS A 31 -5.51 0.12 -7.09
N VAL A 32 -4.43 -0.48 -6.62
CA VAL A 32 -4.22 -0.81 -5.20
C VAL A 32 -3.44 0.34 -4.59
N ARG A 33 -3.96 0.91 -3.51
CA ARG A 33 -3.30 1.96 -2.73
C ARG A 33 -2.87 1.38 -1.40
N VAL A 34 -1.62 1.64 -1.05
CA VAL A 34 -1.02 1.25 0.23
C VAL A 34 -0.63 2.52 0.97
N VAL A 35 -1.17 2.70 2.17
CA VAL A 35 -0.93 3.86 3.03
C VAL A 35 -0.43 3.35 4.37
N THR A 36 0.80 3.72 4.74
CA THR A 36 1.41 3.25 6.00
C THR A 36 1.41 4.32 7.09
N MET A 37 1.17 5.58 6.73
CA MET A 37 1.05 6.70 7.68
C MET A 37 0.04 7.74 7.20
N ASP A 38 -0.66 8.37 8.13
CA ASP A 38 -1.55 9.51 7.85
C ASP A 38 -0.73 10.80 7.68
N ARG A 39 -0.37 11.12 6.43
CA ARG A 39 0.43 12.29 6.07
C ARG A 39 -0.05 12.88 4.75
N SER A 40 0.22 14.17 4.54
CA SER A 40 0.14 14.75 3.20
C SER A 40 1.32 14.26 2.36
N VAL A 41 1.05 13.90 1.10
CA VAL A 41 2.03 13.25 0.23
C VAL A 41 2.15 13.94 -1.12
N THR A 42 3.33 13.82 -1.72
CA THR A 42 3.57 14.08 -3.15
C THR A 42 3.75 12.73 -3.86
N GLU A 43 3.05 12.53 -4.97
CA GLU A 43 3.12 11.31 -5.77
C GLU A 43 4.31 11.37 -6.75
N HIS A 44 5.19 10.37 -6.70
CA HIS A 44 6.30 10.20 -7.63
C HIS A 44 6.09 8.97 -8.50
N ARG A 45 5.84 9.18 -9.79
CA ARG A 45 5.65 8.08 -10.73
C ARG A 45 6.99 7.42 -11.04
N VAL A 46 7.10 6.13 -10.70
CA VAL A 46 8.28 5.31 -11.01
C VAL A 46 8.20 4.81 -12.45
N ASP A 47 7.05 4.22 -12.80
CA ASP A 47 6.78 3.76 -14.16
C ASP A 47 5.28 3.74 -14.50
N GLY A 48 4.90 2.99 -15.54
CA GLY A 48 3.52 2.80 -15.97
C GLY A 48 2.58 2.29 -14.87
N PHE A 49 3.10 1.50 -13.93
CA PHE A 49 2.31 0.74 -12.95
C PHE A 49 2.56 1.20 -11.51
N LEU A 50 3.74 1.70 -11.17
CA LEU A 50 4.09 2.06 -9.80
C LEU A 50 4.20 3.58 -9.60
N THR A 51 3.58 4.08 -8.54
CA THR A 51 3.72 5.44 -8.02
C THR A 51 4.04 5.40 -6.53
N LEU A 52 5.08 6.09 -6.09
CA LEU A 52 5.47 6.19 -4.68
C LEU A 52 4.84 7.42 -4.01
N HIS A 53 4.53 7.34 -2.72
CA HIS A 53 4.00 8.46 -1.95
C HIS A 53 5.08 9.01 -1.03
N LYS A 54 5.64 10.17 -1.36
CA LYS A 54 6.65 10.85 -0.54
C LYS A 54 5.98 11.78 0.47
N SER A 55 6.39 11.71 1.74
CA SER A 55 5.87 12.61 2.77
C SER A 55 6.27 14.06 2.52
N ASN A 56 5.31 14.99 2.55
CA ASN A 56 5.56 16.42 2.34
C ASN A 56 6.16 17.11 3.57
N HIS A 57 5.82 16.62 4.76
CA HIS A 57 6.20 17.22 6.04
C HIS A 57 6.84 16.16 6.93
N ARG A 58 8.04 15.73 6.54
CA ARG A 58 8.84 14.76 7.30
C ARG A 58 9.55 15.41 8.48
N LEU A 59 9.62 14.70 9.60
CA LEU A 59 10.59 14.94 10.67
C LEU A 59 11.89 14.15 10.40
N ASP A 60 12.95 14.40 11.18
CA ASP A 60 14.28 13.80 10.93
C ASP A 60 14.31 12.26 11.00
N LEU A 61 13.38 11.67 11.75
CA LEU A 61 13.25 10.22 11.90
C LEU A 61 12.11 9.61 11.06
N ASP A 62 11.35 10.43 10.33
CA ASP A 62 10.24 9.93 9.51
C ASP A 62 10.80 9.29 8.22
N PRO A 63 10.18 8.18 7.74
CA PRO A 63 10.56 7.61 6.46
C PRO A 63 10.26 8.57 5.31
N GLU A 64 11.08 8.53 4.26
CA GLU A 64 10.89 9.38 3.09
C GLU A 64 9.59 9.03 2.34
N TYR A 65 9.29 7.74 2.23
CA TYR A 65 8.12 7.21 1.55
C TYR A 65 7.16 6.57 2.55
N VAL A 66 5.88 6.89 2.44
CA VAL A 66 4.81 6.51 3.40
C VAL A 66 3.67 5.73 2.73
N GLY A 67 3.92 5.20 1.54
CA GLY A 67 2.93 4.49 0.75
C GLY A 67 3.31 4.38 -0.71
N PHE A 68 2.47 3.68 -1.46
CA PHE A 68 2.57 3.56 -2.90
C PHE A 68 1.24 3.16 -3.53
N THR A 69 1.14 3.32 -4.85
CA THR A 69 0.01 2.91 -5.66
C THR A 69 0.49 1.99 -6.78
N ILE A 70 -0.17 0.85 -6.94
CA ILE A 70 -0.06 -0.03 -8.10
C ILE A 70 -1.27 0.23 -9.01
N LYS A 71 -1.04 0.72 -10.22
CA LYS A 71 -2.06 1.09 -11.22
C LYS A 71 -2.26 0.00 -12.26
N GLY A 72 -3.42 -0.01 -12.90
CA GLY A 72 -3.74 -0.98 -13.95
C GLY A 72 -3.92 -2.39 -13.40
N VAL A 73 -4.47 -2.51 -12.19
CA VAL A 73 -4.55 -3.75 -11.42
C VAL A 73 -5.27 -4.83 -12.19
N ARG A 74 -6.40 -4.52 -12.84
CA ARG A 74 -7.14 -5.50 -13.66
C ARG A 74 -6.27 -6.14 -14.73
N HIS A 75 -5.53 -5.33 -15.48
CA HIS A 75 -4.63 -5.80 -16.53
C HIS A 75 -3.42 -6.55 -15.94
N LEU A 76 -2.81 -5.99 -14.91
CA LEU A 76 -1.61 -6.54 -14.29
C LEU A 76 -1.89 -7.88 -13.58
N PHE A 77 -3.04 -8.02 -12.94
CA PHE A 77 -3.43 -9.23 -12.20
C PHE A 77 -3.78 -10.36 -13.15
N ALA A 78 -4.46 -10.05 -14.25
CA ALA A 78 -4.69 -11.00 -15.33
C ALA A 78 -3.37 -11.56 -15.89
N SER A 79 -2.31 -10.74 -15.99
CA SER A 79 -1.01 -11.20 -16.51
C SER A 79 -0.19 -12.02 -15.51
N VAL A 80 -0.54 -12.02 -14.23
CA VAL A 80 0.14 -12.78 -13.16
C VAL A 80 -0.74 -13.84 -12.48
N GLY A 81 -1.93 -14.10 -13.04
CA GLY A 81 -2.86 -15.10 -12.53
C GLY A 81 -3.43 -14.79 -11.15
N LEU A 82 -3.59 -13.50 -10.81
CA LEU A 82 -4.31 -13.06 -9.61
C LEU A 82 -5.79 -12.85 -9.96
N ASP A 83 -6.67 -13.39 -9.12
CA ASP A 83 -8.11 -13.14 -9.24
C ASP A 83 -8.43 -11.73 -8.73
N LEU A 84 -9.39 -11.07 -9.37
CA LEU A 84 -9.95 -9.80 -8.91
C LEU A 84 -11.09 -9.98 -7.90
N ASN A 85 -11.41 -11.23 -7.57
CA ASN A 85 -12.36 -11.56 -6.52
C ASN A 85 -11.63 -11.97 -5.24
N GLY A 86 -12.16 -11.55 -4.11
CA GLY A 86 -11.70 -11.94 -2.79
C GLY A 86 -10.56 -11.08 -2.22
N VAL A 87 -9.99 -11.59 -1.14
CA VAL A 87 -8.97 -10.91 -0.34
C VAL A 87 -7.61 -11.52 -0.63
N HIS A 88 -6.64 -10.67 -0.96
CA HIS A 88 -5.26 -11.09 -1.24
C HIS A 88 -4.31 -10.45 -0.26
N ARG A 89 -3.26 -11.20 0.11
CA ARG A 89 -2.14 -10.66 0.85
C ARG A 89 -1.30 -9.73 -0.05
N LEU A 90 -0.94 -8.57 0.48
CA LEU A 90 -0.10 -7.61 -0.23
C LEU A 90 1.27 -8.24 -0.56
N ALA A 91 1.83 -9.03 0.36
CA ALA A 91 3.05 -9.81 0.12
C ALA A 91 2.93 -10.71 -1.13
N ASP A 92 1.83 -11.45 -1.27
CA ASP A 92 1.61 -12.36 -2.40
C ASP A 92 1.42 -11.60 -3.72
N ILE A 93 0.76 -10.44 -3.67
CA ILE A 93 0.66 -9.53 -4.83
C ILE A 93 2.08 -9.11 -5.25
N ILE A 94 2.86 -8.56 -4.31
CA ILE A 94 4.21 -8.05 -4.60
C ILE A 94 5.11 -9.15 -5.15
N ASP A 95 5.16 -10.32 -4.52
CA ASP A 95 5.98 -11.45 -4.95
C ASP A 95 5.68 -11.86 -6.41
N ARG A 96 4.40 -11.93 -6.78
CA ARG A 96 4.00 -12.24 -8.16
C ARG A 96 4.39 -11.14 -9.15
N LEU A 97 4.24 -9.86 -8.77
CA LEU A 97 4.61 -8.74 -9.64
C LEU A 97 6.12 -8.67 -9.89
N VAL A 98 6.91 -8.90 -8.84
CA VAL A 98 8.37 -8.97 -8.93
C VAL A 98 8.80 -10.11 -9.86
N LYS A 99 8.22 -11.31 -9.69
CA LYS A 99 8.51 -12.48 -10.53
C LYS A 99 8.07 -12.32 -11.99
N HIS A 100 7.02 -11.54 -12.24
CA HIS A 100 6.50 -11.33 -13.59
C HIS A 100 7.38 -10.40 -14.44
N ARG A 101 8.02 -9.40 -13.82
CA ARG A 101 8.90 -8.44 -14.52
C ARG A 101 10.20 -8.19 -13.75
N PRO A 102 11.08 -9.20 -13.63
CA PRO A 102 12.33 -9.06 -12.89
C PRO A 102 13.21 -7.99 -13.52
N GLY A 103 13.85 -7.17 -12.69
CA GLY A 103 14.73 -6.08 -13.11
C GLY A 103 14.02 -4.83 -13.66
N SER A 104 12.69 -4.79 -13.66
CA SER A 104 11.95 -3.55 -13.91
C SER A 104 12.13 -2.55 -12.77
N ALA A 105 11.88 -1.26 -13.04
CA ALA A 105 11.91 -0.23 -12.00
C ALA A 105 10.90 -0.55 -10.88
N MET A 106 9.67 -0.95 -11.25
CA MET A 106 8.67 -1.43 -10.29
C MET A 106 9.17 -2.62 -9.47
N SER A 107 9.70 -3.69 -10.09
CA SER A 107 10.12 -4.88 -9.32
C SER A 107 11.24 -4.55 -8.35
N THR A 108 12.22 -3.76 -8.78
CA THR A 108 13.36 -3.36 -7.92
C THR A 108 12.89 -2.59 -6.70
N VAL A 109 11.95 -1.65 -6.88
CA VAL A 109 11.40 -0.87 -5.77
C VAL A 109 10.52 -1.74 -4.87
N LEU A 110 9.64 -2.56 -5.44
CA LEU A 110 8.76 -3.44 -4.67
C LEU A 110 9.54 -4.51 -3.90
N GLU A 111 10.68 -5.00 -4.39
CA GLU A 111 11.55 -5.92 -3.65
C GLU A 111 12.12 -5.30 -2.36
N LEU A 112 12.42 -4.01 -2.36
CA LEU A 112 12.87 -3.30 -1.16
C LEU A 112 11.72 -3.19 -0.16
N VAL A 113 10.55 -2.77 -0.66
CA VAL A 113 9.32 -2.63 0.15
C VAL A 113 8.88 -3.97 0.75
N TYR A 114 8.96 -5.06 -0.02
CA TYR A 114 8.55 -6.40 0.41
C TYR A 114 9.33 -6.90 1.63
N ARG A 115 10.63 -6.61 1.70
CA ARG A 115 11.47 -7.02 2.84
C ARG A 115 10.98 -6.38 4.13
N ASP A 116 10.63 -5.09 4.09
CA ASP A 116 10.13 -4.34 5.24
C ASP A 116 8.75 -4.83 5.70
N PHE A 117 7.82 -5.13 4.79
CA PHE A 117 6.48 -5.61 5.14
C PHE A 117 6.48 -7.03 5.71
N LYS A 118 7.34 -7.91 5.19
CA LYS A 118 7.46 -9.28 5.71
C LYS A 118 7.85 -9.30 7.19
N GLU A 119 8.57 -8.29 7.66
CA GLU A 119 9.04 -8.17 9.04
C GLU A 119 8.02 -7.48 9.97
N ASN A 120 7.19 -6.57 9.45
CA ASN A 120 6.34 -5.69 10.25
C ASN A 120 4.82 -5.99 10.19
N GLY A 121 4.42 -7.00 9.41
CA GLY A 121 3.02 -7.43 9.28
C GLY A 121 2.49 -7.21 7.88
N ASP A 122 1.82 -8.24 7.34
CA ASP A 122 1.30 -8.24 5.98
C ASP A 122 -0.10 -7.62 5.93
N LEU A 123 -0.33 -6.78 4.92
CA LEU A 123 -1.62 -6.12 4.71
C LEU A 123 -2.49 -6.96 3.78
N GLU A 124 -3.79 -6.87 3.96
CA GLU A 124 -4.76 -7.51 3.08
C GLU A 124 -5.38 -6.48 2.14
N VAL A 125 -5.64 -6.89 0.90
CA VAL A 125 -6.32 -6.11 -0.13
C VAL A 125 -7.59 -6.85 -0.51
N ASP A 126 -8.74 -6.27 -0.14
CA ASP A 126 -10.04 -6.75 -0.60
C ASP A 126 -10.33 -6.19 -1.99
N LEU A 127 -10.41 -7.08 -2.99
CA LEU A 127 -10.69 -6.73 -4.38
C LEU A 127 -12.18 -6.83 -4.72
N ALA A 128 -13.02 -7.34 -3.81
CA ALA A 128 -14.46 -7.50 -4.02
C ALA A 128 -15.29 -6.25 -3.67
N ALA A 129 -14.66 -5.21 -3.12
CA ALA A 129 -15.30 -3.97 -2.63
C ALA A 129 -15.73 -2.97 -3.72
#